data_AF-A0A7K0YQQ7-F1
#
_entry.id   AF-A0A7K0YQQ7-F1
#
_cell.length_a   1.000
_cell.length_b   1.000
_cell.length_c   1.000
_cell.angle_alpha   90.00
_cell.angle_beta   90.00
_cell.angle_gamma   90.00
#
_symmetry.space_group_name_H-M   'P 1'
#
loop_
_entity.id
_entity.type
_entity.pdbx_description
1 polymer ?
#
loop_
_entity_poly.entity_id
_entity_poly.type
_entity_poly.pdbx_seq_one_letter_code
_entity_poly.pdbx_strand_id
1 'polypeptide(L)'
;MPKPESQNRRFRRAFVLLKTLVSFHPGLFAVSMAGAAVFAVCTVASSWALRWVIDEVIVTRFATGVISVKRIAATFGLLVGLSLIRAVGVVIRRTWAGKAQWRTAESLTAQVVDALVDQPVSWHRQQSTGDLITRAGVDCEASVAVLAPLPYASSVVLMMVIAAT
;
A
#
# COMPACT_ATOMS: atom_id res chain seq x y z
N MET A 1 -15.71 21.27 -19.50
CA MET A 1 -15.13 19.92 -19.70
C MET A 1 -13.67 20.08 -20.12
N PRO A 2 -12.67 19.60 -19.36
CA PRO A 2 -11.25 19.77 -19.73
C PRO A 2 -10.93 19.01 -21.03
N LYS A 3 -10.17 19.63 -21.95
CA LYS A 3 -9.82 19.08 -23.26
C LYS A 3 -8.94 17.80 -23.13
N PRO A 4 -9.13 16.77 -23.99
CA PRO A 4 -8.48 15.47 -23.87
C PRO A 4 -6.93 15.52 -23.84
N GLU A 5 -6.31 16.45 -24.56
CA GLU A 5 -4.84 16.64 -24.54
C GLU A 5 -4.29 17.08 -23.18
N SER A 6 -5.07 17.85 -22.40
CA SER A 6 -4.67 18.31 -21.07
C SER A 6 -4.68 17.17 -20.05
N GLN A 7 -5.52 16.16 -20.25
CA GLN A 7 -5.70 15.03 -19.35
C GLN A 7 -4.51 14.07 -19.45
N ASN A 8 -4.12 13.69 -20.68
CA ASN A 8 -2.94 12.85 -20.91
C ASN A 8 -1.66 13.46 -20.34
N ARG A 9 -1.51 14.79 -20.46
CA ARG A 9 -0.33 15.50 -19.93
C ARG A 9 -0.28 15.49 -18.40
N ARG A 10 -1.44 15.52 -17.74
CA ARG A 10 -1.55 15.41 -16.27
C ARG A 10 -1.22 14.00 -15.79
N PHE A 11 -1.79 12.97 -16.42
CA PHE A 11 -1.49 11.58 -16.08
C PHE A 11 -0.02 11.23 -16.25
N ARG A 12 0.60 11.66 -17.35
CA ARG A 12 2.04 11.43 -17.58
C ARG A 12 2.90 12.08 -16.49
N ARG A 13 2.56 13.30 -16.07
CA ARG A 13 3.28 13.99 -14.98
C ARG A 13 3.08 13.28 -13.64
N ALA A 14 1.85 12.90 -13.30
CA ALA A 14 1.57 12.16 -12.08
C ALA A 14 2.34 10.82 -12.04
N PHE A 15 2.38 10.11 -13.16
CA PHE A 15 3.13 8.86 -13.29
C PHE A 15 4.64 9.07 -13.14
N VAL A 16 5.20 10.11 -13.77
CA VAL A 16 6.62 10.45 -13.62
C VAL A 16 6.94 10.82 -12.17
N LEU A 17 6.09 11.62 -11.51
CA LEU A 17 6.25 11.98 -10.10
C LEU A 17 6.23 10.74 -9.20
N LEU A 18 5.25 9.85 -9.37
CA LEU A 18 5.17 8.58 -8.65
C LEU A 18 6.41 7.72 -8.87
N LYS A 19 6.87 7.58 -10.12
CA LYS A 19 8.07 6.81 -10.46
C LYS A 19 9.31 7.39 -9.79
N THR A 20 9.48 8.71 -9.81
CA THR A 20 10.59 9.40 -9.16
C THR A 20 10.55 9.19 -7.64
N LEU A 21 9.40 9.41 -7.00
CA LEU A 21 9.22 9.22 -5.57
C LEU A 21 9.47 7.78 -5.11
N VAL A 22 9.03 6.79 -5.88
CA VAL A 22 9.30 5.36 -5.62
C VAL A 22 10.79 5.03 -5.84
N SER A 23 11.45 5.70 -6.79
CA SER A 23 12.86 5.44 -7.10
C SER A 23 13.84 5.86 -5.99
N PHE A 24 13.43 6.72 -5.05
CA PHE A 24 14.24 7.02 -3.86
C PHE A 24 14.53 5.78 -3.02
N HIS A 25 13.52 4.92 -2.80
CA HIS A 25 13.65 3.73 -1.93
C HIS A 25 12.91 2.50 -2.49
N PRO A 26 13.38 1.92 -3.61
CA PRO A 26 12.68 0.84 -4.31
C PRO A 26 12.58 -0.44 -3.47
N GLY A 27 13.58 -0.73 -2.63
CA GLY A 27 13.58 -1.91 -1.77
C GLY A 27 12.48 -1.87 -0.70
N LEU A 28 12.28 -0.71 -0.06
CA LEU A 28 11.23 -0.55 0.95
C LEU A 28 9.84 -0.69 0.33
N PHE A 29 9.67 -0.09 -0.86
CA PHE A 29 8.44 -0.15 -1.60
C PHE A 29 8.15 -1.59 -2.06
N ALA A 30 9.15 -2.31 -2.59
CA ALA A 30 9.02 -3.72 -3.01
C ALA A 30 8.54 -4.63 -1.87
N VAL A 31 9.12 -4.50 -0.67
CA VAL A 31 8.67 -5.27 0.51
C VAL A 31 7.22 -4.92 0.88
N SER A 32 6.83 -3.65 0.77
CA SER A 32 5.45 -3.24 1.02
C SER A 32 4.47 -3.88 0.02
N MET A 33 4.82 -3.96 -1.28
CA MET A 33 4.01 -4.68 -2.28
C MET A 33 3.96 -6.17 -2.02
N ALA A 34 5.05 -6.79 -1.58
CA ALA A 34 5.05 -8.22 -1.24
C ALA A 34 4.04 -8.50 -0.11
N GLY A 35 4.04 -7.70 0.96
CA GLY A 35 3.03 -7.81 2.03
C GLY A 35 1.61 -7.57 1.52
N ALA A 36 1.43 -6.63 0.59
CA ALA A 36 0.15 -6.36 -0.05
C ALA A 36 -0.34 -7.52 -0.95
N ALA A 37 0.58 -8.19 -1.64
CA ALA A 37 0.28 -9.36 -2.45
C ALA A 37 -0.18 -10.54 -1.59
N VAL A 38 0.52 -10.80 -0.47
CA VAL A 38 0.12 -11.82 0.51
C VAL A 38 -1.30 -11.54 1.01
N PHE A 39 -1.61 -10.28 1.37
CA PHE A 39 -2.95 -9.90 1.78
C PHE A 39 -4.01 -10.18 0.70
N ALA A 40 -3.74 -9.84 -0.56
CA ALA A 40 -4.66 -10.09 -1.67
C ALA A 40 -4.94 -11.60 -1.83
N VAL A 41 -3.89 -12.41 -1.86
CA VAL A 41 -3.98 -13.88 -1.96
C VAL A 41 -4.78 -14.46 -0.80
N CYS A 42 -4.48 -14.05 0.44
CA CYS A 42 -5.22 -14.51 1.62
C CYS A 42 -6.70 -14.13 1.57
N THR A 43 -7.05 -12.99 0.96
CA THR A 43 -8.44 -12.57 0.80
C THR A 43 -9.21 -13.55 -0.09
N VAL A 44 -8.66 -13.89 -1.25
CA VAL A 44 -9.29 -14.85 -2.17
C VAL A 44 -9.29 -16.26 -1.58
N ALA A 45 -8.18 -16.67 -0.96
CA ALA A 45 -8.06 -17.96 -0.30
C ALA A 45 -9.08 -18.14 0.85
N SER A 46 -9.51 -17.05 1.50
CA SER A 46 -10.53 -17.09 2.55
C SER A 46 -11.90 -17.51 2.00
N SER A 47 -12.24 -17.09 0.78
CA SER A 47 -13.47 -17.54 0.10
C SER A 47 -13.41 -19.03 -0.22
N TRP A 48 -12.26 -19.54 -0.67
CA TRP A 48 -12.08 -20.97 -0.93
C TRP A 48 -12.09 -21.80 0.35
N ALA A 49 -11.43 -21.33 1.41
CA ALA A 49 -11.46 -21.95 2.72
C ALA A 49 -12.89 -22.02 3.26
N LEU A 50 -13.67 -20.94 3.13
CA LEU A 50 -15.07 -20.93 3.53
C LEU A 50 -15.90 -21.98 2.77
N ARG A 51 -15.72 -22.08 1.44
CA ARG A 51 -16.38 -23.13 0.64
C ARG A 51 -16.03 -24.52 1.16
N TRP A 52 -14.75 -24.79 1.39
CA TRP A 52 -14.30 -26.08 1.91
C TRP A 52 -14.90 -26.39 3.29
N VAL A 53 -15.00 -25.40 4.17
CA VAL A 53 -15.66 -25.55 5.49
C VAL A 53 -17.14 -25.89 5.34
N ILE A 54 -17.84 -25.24 4.42
CA ILE A 54 -19.26 -25.53 4.15
C ILE A 54 -19.40 -26.99 3.68
N ASP A 55 -18.63 -27.41 2.69
CA ASP A 55 -18.72 -28.75 2.10
C ASP A 55 -18.34 -29.85 3.12
N GLU A 56 -17.25 -29.68 3.85
CA GLU A 56 -16.68 -30.73 4.69
C GLU A 56 -17.29 -30.80 6.11
N VAL A 57 -17.79 -29.67 6.62
CA VAL A 57 -18.37 -29.58 7.97
C VAL A 57 -19.89 -29.51 7.93
N ILE A 58 -20.45 -28.56 7.17
CA ILE A 58 -21.88 -28.29 7.20
C ILE A 58 -22.64 -29.37 6.42
N VAL A 59 -22.29 -29.60 5.16
CA VAL A 59 -22.98 -30.59 4.32
C VAL A 59 -22.79 -32.00 4.88
N THR A 60 -21.57 -32.36 5.28
CA THR A 60 -21.32 -33.69 5.87
C THR A 60 -22.09 -33.91 7.17
N ARG A 61 -22.25 -32.87 8.01
CA ARG A 61 -23.08 -32.96 9.23
C ARG A 61 -24.53 -33.30 8.91
N PHE A 62 -25.11 -32.64 7.92
CA PHE A 62 -26.48 -32.91 7.50
C PHE A 62 -26.62 -34.31 6.89
N ALA A 63 -25.62 -34.79 6.15
CA ALA A 63 -25.66 -36.11 5.51
C ALA A 63 -25.48 -37.29 6.49
N THR A 64 -24.61 -37.14 7.49
CA THR A 64 -24.21 -38.28 8.37
C THR A 64 -24.74 -38.19 9.79
N GLY A 65 -25.18 -37.01 10.25
CA GLY A 65 -25.64 -36.78 11.62
C GLY A 65 -24.53 -36.81 12.70
N VAL A 66 -23.29 -37.15 12.34
CA VAL A 66 -22.19 -37.35 13.30
C VAL A 66 -21.22 -36.16 13.31
N ILE A 67 -20.76 -35.79 14.51
CA ILE A 67 -19.81 -34.69 14.71
C ILE A 67 -18.39 -35.23 14.81
N SER A 68 -17.55 -34.98 13.81
CA SER A 68 -16.12 -35.27 13.94
C SER A 68 -15.38 -34.09 14.59
N VAL A 69 -14.95 -34.27 15.85
CA VAL A 69 -14.11 -33.28 16.58
C VAL A 69 -12.84 -32.95 15.79
N LYS A 70 -12.25 -33.95 15.10
CA LYS A 70 -11.06 -33.76 14.26
C LYS A 70 -11.30 -32.78 13.12
N ARG A 71 -12.46 -32.84 12.45
CA ARG A 71 -12.80 -31.92 11.34
C ARG A 71 -13.03 -30.50 11.83
N ILE A 72 -13.66 -30.35 12.99
CA ILE A 72 -13.84 -29.03 13.63
C ILE A 72 -12.48 -28.43 13.98
N ALA A 73 -11.60 -29.20 14.59
CA ALA A 73 -10.25 -28.75 14.94
C ALA A 73 -9.43 -28.37 13.69
N ALA A 74 -9.50 -29.17 12.61
CA ALA A 74 -8.83 -28.88 11.35
C ALA A 74 -9.34 -27.58 10.70
N THR A 75 -10.66 -27.39 10.69
CA THR A 75 -11.31 -26.16 10.20
C THR A 75 -10.87 -24.94 10.97
N PHE A 76 -10.90 -25.02 12.31
CA PHE A 76 -10.45 -23.94 13.16
C PHE A 76 -8.98 -23.61 12.93
N GLY A 77 -8.12 -24.63 12.84
CA GLY A 77 -6.70 -24.46 12.52
C GLY A 77 -6.46 -23.80 11.16
N LEU A 78 -7.22 -24.18 10.13
CA LEU A 78 -7.14 -23.58 8.80
C LEU A 78 -7.52 -22.09 8.85
N LEU A 79 -8.65 -21.74 9.47
CA LEU A 79 -9.14 -20.36 9.53
C LEU A 79 -8.20 -19.47 10.36
N VAL A 80 -7.71 -19.96 11.49
CA VAL A 80 -6.74 -19.23 12.33
C VAL A 80 -5.43 -19.05 11.58
N GLY A 81 -4.88 -20.12 10.98
CA GLY A 81 -3.65 -20.06 10.21
C GLY A 81 -3.73 -19.05 9.06
N LEU A 82 -4.81 -19.10 8.28
CA LEU A 82 -5.05 -18.15 7.19
C LEU A 82 -5.15 -16.71 7.68
N SER A 83 -5.86 -16.48 8.79
CA SER A 83 -6.02 -15.16 9.40
C SER A 83 -4.70 -14.61 9.94
N LEU A 84 -3.83 -15.47 10.50
CA LEU A 84 -2.51 -15.09 10.97
C LEU A 84 -1.61 -14.67 9.80
N ILE A 85 -1.57 -15.44 8.71
CA ILE A 85 -0.79 -15.09 7.52
C ILE A 85 -1.27 -13.75 6.94
N ARG A 86 -2.59 -13.56 6.85
CA ARG A 86 -3.19 -12.29 6.42
C ARG A 86 -2.75 -11.13 7.32
N ALA A 87 -2.78 -11.31 8.64
CA ALA A 87 -2.38 -10.29 9.60
C ALA A 87 -0.91 -9.90 9.44
N VAL A 88 -0.02 -10.89 9.30
CA VAL A 88 1.41 -10.66 9.04
C VAL A 88 1.61 -9.87 7.74
N GLY A 89 0.91 -10.23 6.67
CA GLY A 89 0.96 -9.50 5.40
C GLY A 89 0.55 -8.03 5.55
N VAL A 90 -0.51 -7.75 6.33
CA VAL A 90 -0.96 -6.38 6.63
C VAL A 90 0.09 -5.60 7.42
N VAL A 91 0.69 -6.22 8.44
CA VAL A 91 1.72 -5.58 9.28
C VAL A 91 2.94 -5.23 8.43
N ILE A 92 3.46 -6.17 7.65
CA ILE A 92 4.60 -5.93 6.74
C ILE A 92 4.26 -4.80 5.78
N ARG A 93 3.10 -4.87 5.10
CA ARG A 93 2.68 -3.81 4.17
C ARG A 93 2.67 -2.44 4.85
N ARG A 94 2.04 -2.32 6.03
CA ARG A 94 1.87 -1.05 6.76
C ARG A 94 3.20 -0.49 7.24
N THR A 95 4.04 -1.32 7.86
CA THR A 95 5.32 -0.88 8.42
C THR A 95 6.29 -0.44 7.33
N TRP A 96 6.39 -1.19 6.23
CA TRP A 96 7.33 -0.86 5.15
C TRP A 96 6.85 0.28 4.27
N ALA A 97 5.54 0.40 4.02
CA ALA A 97 4.97 1.57 3.34
C ALA A 97 5.21 2.85 4.15
N GLY A 98 5.00 2.80 5.47
CA GLY A 98 5.30 3.93 6.36
C GLY A 98 6.78 4.31 6.33
N LYS A 99 7.68 3.32 6.47
CA LYS A 99 9.13 3.58 6.39
C LYS A 99 9.54 4.18 5.05
N ALA A 100 8.99 3.71 3.93
CA ALA A 100 9.26 4.26 2.61
C ALA A 100 8.81 5.73 2.53
N GLN A 101 7.59 6.03 3.00
CA GLN A 101 7.03 7.37 3.01
C GLN A 101 7.89 8.34 3.82
N TRP A 102 8.23 8.01 5.07
CA TRP A 102 9.00 8.90 5.95
C TRP A 102 10.43 9.15 5.44
N ARG A 103 11.10 8.13 4.90
CA ARG A 103 12.44 8.31 4.33
C ARG A 103 12.43 9.12 3.03
N THR A 104 11.41 8.96 2.20
CA THR A 104 11.25 9.81 1.02
C THR A 104 10.96 11.26 1.41
N ALA A 105 10.17 11.48 2.47
CA ALA A 105 9.94 12.83 3.01
C ALA A 105 11.23 13.47 3.52
N GLU A 106 12.02 12.73 4.29
CA GLU A 106 13.35 13.17 4.76
C GLU A 106 14.27 13.55 3.59
N SER A 107 14.40 12.67 2.60
CA SER A 107 15.26 12.91 1.44
C SER A 107 14.82 14.10 0.59
N LEU A 108 13.50 14.27 0.43
CA LEU A 108 12.94 15.38 -0.34
C LEU A 108 13.11 16.71 0.39
N THR A 109 12.79 16.75 1.68
CA THR A 109 12.99 17.94 2.52
C THR A 109 14.45 18.35 2.55
N ALA A 110 15.40 17.41 2.68
CA ALA A 110 16.83 17.71 2.65
C ALA A 110 17.24 18.41 1.35
N GLN A 111 16.84 17.88 0.19
CA GLN A 111 17.14 18.50 -1.12
C GLN A 111 16.51 19.90 -1.27
N VAL A 112 15.30 20.10 -0.75
CA VAL A 112 14.66 21.42 -0.79
C VAL A 112 15.40 22.40 0.10
N VAL A 113 15.80 21.99 1.31
CA VAL A 113 16.59 22.83 2.22
C VAL A 113 17.93 23.20 1.59
N ASP A 114 18.64 22.25 0.98
CA ASP A 114 19.90 22.52 0.29
C ASP A 114 19.71 23.55 -0.85
N ALA A 115 18.68 23.35 -1.68
CA ALA A 115 18.36 24.26 -2.78
C ALA A 115 17.92 25.66 -2.31
N LEU A 116 17.28 25.76 -1.14
CA LEU A 116 16.88 27.01 -0.52
C LEU A 116 18.09 27.78 0.03
N VAL A 117 19.05 27.07 0.64
CA VAL A 117 20.27 27.67 1.23
C VAL A 117 21.22 28.19 0.16
N ASP A 118 21.25 27.55 -1.02
CA ASP A 118 22.10 27.94 -2.14
C ASP A 118 21.62 29.22 -2.89
N GLN A 119 20.44 29.76 -2.54
CA GLN A 119 19.90 30.94 -3.20
C GLN A 119 20.61 32.25 -2.78
N PRO A 120 20.71 33.24 -3.69
CA PRO A 120 21.34 34.52 -3.37
C PRO A 120 20.51 35.35 -2.38
N VAL A 121 21.17 36.21 -1.60
CA VAL A 121 20.51 37.09 -0.61
C VAL A 121 19.42 37.97 -1.22
N SER A 122 19.57 38.40 -2.47
CA SER A 122 18.56 39.19 -3.18
C SER A 122 17.25 38.43 -3.39
N TRP A 123 17.31 37.10 -3.55
CA TRP A 123 16.15 36.22 -3.63
C TRP A 123 15.50 36.05 -2.25
N HIS A 124 16.31 35.80 -1.21
CA HIS A 124 15.82 35.64 0.16
C HIS A 124 15.05 36.87 0.66
N ARG A 125 15.47 38.08 0.28
CA ARG A 125 14.78 39.34 0.62
C ARG A 125 13.39 39.47 -0.01
N GLN A 126 13.08 38.71 -1.06
CA GLN A 126 11.79 38.73 -1.74
C GLN A 126 10.83 37.66 -1.21
N GLN A 127 11.30 36.73 -0.38
CA GLN A 127 10.49 35.64 0.16
C GLN A 127 10.10 35.91 1.61
N SER A 128 8.90 35.49 1.99
CA SER A 128 8.48 35.49 3.40
C SER A 128 9.03 34.26 4.12
N THR A 129 9.40 34.40 5.40
CA THR A 129 9.84 33.25 6.21
C THR A 129 8.80 32.14 6.26
N GLY A 130 7.51 32.50 6.29
CA GLY A 130 6.40 31.53 6.27
C GLY A 130 6.39 30.68 4.99
N ASP A 131 6.57 31.30 3.83
CA ASP A 131 6.62 30.59 2.54
C ASP A 131 7.80 29.61 2.46
N LEU A 132 8.98 30.01 2.96
CA LEU A 132 10.15 29.12 3.01
C LEU A 132 9.93 27.90 3.90
N ILE A 133 9.32 28.09 5.08
CA ILE A 133 9.01 26.99 6.02
C ILE A 133 7.95 26.06 5.43
N THR A 134 6.91 26.60 4.82
CA THR A 134 5.85 25.80 4.18
C THR A 134 6.41 24.92 3.06
N ARG A 135 7.29 25.47 2.22
CA ARG A 135 7.92 24.72 1.12
C ARG A 135 8.83 23.58 1.61
N ALA A 136 9.63 23.84 2.65
CA ALA A 136 10.54 22.84 3.21
C ALA A 136 9.82 21.74 4.00
N GLY A 137 8.69 22.07 4.65
CA GLY A 137 7.93 21.14 5.50
C GLY A 137 6.66 20.63 4.83
N VAL A 138 5.61 21.46 4.88
CA VAL A 138 4.23 21.07 4.54
C VAL A 138 4.10 20.60 3.08
N ASP A 139 4.72 21.31 2.13
CA ASP A 139 4.64 20.95 0.72
C ASP A 139 5.40 19.65 0.40
N CYS A 140 6.53 19.43 1.07
CA CYS A 140 7.29 18.19 0.98
C CYS A 140 6.49 17.01 1.53
N GLU A 141 5.89 17.16 2.71
CA GLU A 141 5.06 16.12 3.33
C GLU A 141 3.83 15.81 2.48
N ALA A 142 3.13 16.83 1.97
CA ALA A 142 1.99 16.69 1.08
C ALA A 142 2.38 15.97 -0.23
N SER A 143 3.56 16.27 -0.77
CA SER A 143 4.08 15.63 -1.99
C SER A 143 4.34 14.14 -1.79
N VAL A 144 4.73 13.72 -0.58
CA VAL A 144 5.06 12.31 -0.29
C VAL A 144 3.84 11.52 0.21
N ALA A 145 2.82 12.20 0.74
CA ALA A 145 1.55 11.58 1.16
C ALA A 145 0.84 10.80 0.03
N VAL A 146 1.09 11.15 -1.24
CA VAL A 146 0.56 10.43 -2.41
C VAL A 146 1.09 9.00 -2.55
N LEU A 147 2.20 8.66 -1.87
CA LEU A 147 2.75 7.30 -1.86
C LEU A 147 1.96 6.34 -0.96
N ALA A 148 1.31 6.86 0.09
CA ALA A 148 0.62 6.06 1.10
C ALA A 148 -0.42 5.07 0.53
N PRO A 149 -1.30 5.44 -0.42
CA PRO A 149 -2.31 4.52 -0.95
C PRO A 149 -1.78 3.50 -1.98
N LEU A 150 -0.57 3.64 -2.51
CA LEU A 150 -0.10 2.81 -3.63
C LEU A 150 -0.03 1.31 -3.34
N PRO A 151 0.51 0.86 -2.20
CA PRO A 151 0.57 -0.58 -1.91
C PRO A 151 -0.83 -1.17 -1.71
N TYR A 152 -1.79 -0.37 -1.25
CA TYR A 152 -3.18 -0.83 -1.13
C TYR A 152 -3.83 -0.96 -2.50
N ALA A 153 -3.71 0.06 -3.35
CA ALA A 153 -4.27 0.04 -4.70
C ALA A 153 -3.72 -1.13 -5.53
N SER A 154 -2.42 -1.42 -5.45
CA SER A 154 -1.82 -2.56 -6.16
C SER A 154 -2.35 -3.90 -5.68
N SER A 155 -2.59 -4.05 -4.37
CA SER A 155 -3.21 -5.25 -3.81
C SER A 155 -4.65 -5.44 -4.29
N VAL A 156 -5.44 -4.38 -4.41
CA VAL A 156 -6.82 -4.48 -4.93
C VAL A 156 -6.80 -4.94 -6.39
N VAL A 157 -5.93 -4.36 -7.22
CA VAL A 157 -5.77 -4.79 -8.61
C VAL A 157 -5.38 -6.26 -8.69
N LEU A 158 -4.41 -6.69 -7.89
CA LEU A 158 -4.01 -8.09 -7.83
C LEU A 158 -5.16 -8.99 -7.38
N MET A 159 -5.93 -8.57 -6.37
CA MET A 159 -7.11 -9.31 -5.90
C MET A 159 -8.13 -9.49 -7.02
N MET A 160 -8.39 -8.44 -7.81
CA MET A 160 -9.29 -8.51 -8.96
C MET A 160 -8.79 -9.51 -10.01
N VAL A 161 -7.49 -9.52 -10.30
CA VAL A 161 -6.89 -10.47 -11.26
C VAL A 161 -7.05 -11.90 -10.75
N ILE A 162 -6.71 -12.19 -9.50
CA ILE A 162 -6.81 -13.53 -8.91
C ILE A 162 -8.28 -13.97 -8.80
N ALA A 163 -9.20 -13.05 -8.52
CA ALA A 163 -10.62 -13.37 -8.42
C ALA A 163 -11.27 -13.60 -9.80
N ALA A 164 -10.70 -13.04 -10.87
CA ALA A 164 -11.20 -13.20 -12.23
C ALA A 164 -10.69 -14.48 -12.93
N THR A 165 -9.65 -15.11 -12.38
CA THR A 165 -9.14 -16.43 -12.81
C THR A 165 -9.90 -17.56 -12.14
#